data_AF-A0A1V8YML0-F1
#
_entry.id   AF-A0A1V8YML0-F1
#
_cell.length_a   1.000
_cell.length_b   1.000
_cell.length_c   1.000
_cell.angle_alpha   90.00
_cell.angle_beta   90.00
_cell.angle_gamma   90.00
#
_symmetry.space_group_name_H-M   'P 1'
#
loop_
_entity.id
_entity.type
_entity.pdbx_description
1 polymer ?
#
loop_
_entity_poly.entity_id
_entity_poly.type
_entity_poly.pdbx_seq_one_letter_code
_entity_poly.pdbx_strand_id
1 'polypeptide(L)'
;MRNVKEYAKFFLQKGLIDTPNTFDGNMKLQKLLFFANLINYSKHEDLLFKEDMLAFENGTVIEEVRQKYKNDYYSFMEEAKQFQANFSEEEYEVLNDTIKIFGRLSAKDLSTLNHEFDFWNIRFENSTLSTGYHDKKLAKITKNDISKEIYKITEMLNTYNQNFIDSDETFEIINGITFYYNPNEVDFEQLLPQLEIFSTLSENDDDTYSVYLEDGDLVIV
;
A
#
# COMPACT_ATOMS: atom_id res chain seq x y z
N MET A 1 6.77 8.49 19.18
CA MET A 1 6.65 7.28 18.34
C MET A 1 5.96 6.18 19.11
N ARG A 2 4.83 5.70 18.60
CA ARG A 2 4.09 4.56 19.17
C ARG A 2 4.71 3.24 18.73
N ASN A 3 4.21 2.14 19.28
CA ASN A 3 4.62 0.81 18.82
C ASN A 3 3.96 0.51 17.46
N VAL A 4 4.73 -0.06 16.54
CA VAL A 4 4.27 -0.37 15.17
C VAL A 4 3.03 -1.29 15.13
N LYS A 5 2.82 -2.15 16.14
CA LYS A 5 1.64 -3.02 16.20
C LYS A 5 0.34 -2.24 16.38
N GLU A 6 0.38 -1.02 16.91
CA GLU A 6 -0.80 -0.15 16.96
C GLU A 6 -1.25 0.27 15.56
N TYR A 7 -0.32 0.74 14.72
CA TYR A 7 -0.61 1.06 13.32
C TYR A 7 -1.02 -0.19 12.52
N ALA A 8 -0.39 -1.34 12.80
CA ALA A 8 -0.77 -2.60 12.17
C ALA A 8 -2.22 -2.99 12.50
N LYS A 9 -2.64 -2.88 13.78
CA LYS A 9 -4.03 -3.10 14.20
C LYS A 9 -4.99 -2.15 13.49
N PHE A 10 -4.62 -0.89 13.32
CA PHE A 10 -5.43 0.07 12.56
C PHE A 10 -5.64 -0.39 11.11
N PHE A 11 -4.59 -0.78 10.38
CA PHE A 11 -4.75 -1.29 9.02
C PHE A 11 -5.59 -2.58 8.96
N LEU A 12 -5.44 -3.47 9.93
CA LEU A 12 -6.26 -4.69 10.02
C LEU A 12 -7.74 -4.38 10.23
N GLN A 13 -8.08 -3.37 11.03
CA GLN A 13 -9.47 -2.92 11.22
C GLN A 13 -10.12 -2.38 9.95
N LYS A 14 -9.31 -1.84 9.03
CA LYS A 14 -9.82 -1.23 7.78
C LYS A 14 -10.22 -2.24 6.72
N GLY A 15 -9.97 -3.54 6.96
CA GLY A 15 -10.41 -4.60 6.04
C GLY A 15 -9.67 -4.59 4.70
N LEU A 16 -8.47 -4.02 4.64
CA LEU A 16 -7.68 -3.84 3.41
C LEU A 16 -7.00 -5.12 2.93
N ILE A 17 -7.08 -6.21 3.71
CA ILE A 17 -6.36 -7.45 3.42
C ILE A 17 -7.33 -8.46 2.81
N ASP A 18 -7.21 -8.64 1.49
CA ASP A 18 -8.10 -9.49 0.69
C ASP A 18 -7.88 -11.00 0.96
N THR A 19 -6.67 -11.36 1.38
CA THR A 19 -6.26 -12.74 1.69
C THR A 19 -5.83 -12.89 3.16
N PRO A 20 -6.76 -12.84 4.13
CA PRO A 20 -6.45 -12.89 5.56
C PRO A 20 -5.78 -14.21 5.97
N ASN A 21 -4.87 -14.15 6.95
CA ASN A 21 -4.11 -15.31 7.47
C ASN A 21 -3.27 -16.04 6.40
N THR A 22 -2.78 -15.31 5.40
CA THR A 22 -1.93 -15.86 4.34
C THR A 22 -0.57 -15.17 4.30
N PHE A 23 0.33 -15.69 3.46
CA PHE A 23 1.58 -15.04 3.14
C PHE A 23 1.35 -13.65 2.53
N ASP A 24 0.48 -13.56 1.53
CA ASP A 24 0.16 -12.31 0.82
C ASP A 24 -0.52 -11.30 1.74
N GLY A 25 -1.41 -11.76 2.61
CA GLY A 25 -2.03 -10.89 3.60
C GLY A 25 -1.02 -10.28 4.58
N ASN A 26 -0.04 -11.08 5.01
CA ASN A 26 1.08 -10.56 5.81
C ASN A 26 1.91 -9.55 5.00
N MET A 27 2.24 -9.89 3.75
CA MET A 27 2.99 -9.03 2.84
C MET A 27 2.31 -7.67 2.62
N LYS A 28 1.00 -7.64 2.34
CA LYS A 28 0.22 -6.40 2.20
C LYS A 28 0.32 -5.55 3.46
N LEU A 29 0.13 -6.14 4.64
CA LEU A 29 0.28 -5.43 5.91
C LEU A 29 1.69 -4.84 6.10
N GLN A 30 2.75 -5.61 5.78
CA GLN A 30 4.13 -5.11 5.85
C GLN A 30 4.33 -3.90 4.94
N LYS A 31 3.77 -3.93 3.74
CA LYS A 31 3.95 -2.85 2.76
C LYS A 31 3.17 -1.59 3.13
N LEU A 32 1.95 -1.73 3.64
CA LEU A 32 1.20 -0.59 4.17
C LEU A 32 1.96 0.10 5.32
N LEU A 33 2.55 -0.67 6.23
CA LEU A 33 3.39 -0.12 7.31
C LEU A 33 4.66 0.55 6.77
N PHE A 34 5.33 -0.06 5.79
CA PHE A 34 6.48 0.54 5.12
C PHE A 34 6.09 1.92 4.55
N PHE A 35 5.09 1.98 3.67
CA PHE A 35 4.66 3.22 3.00
C PHE A 35 4.18 4.27 3.98
N ALA A 36 3.45 3.91 5.04
CA ALA A 36 3.07 4.84 6.11
C ALA A 36 4.30 5.48 6.77
N ASN A 37 5.37 4.70 6.97
CA ASN A 37 6.58 5.21 7.57
C ASN A 37 7.31 6.21 6.66
N LEU A 38 7.35 5.96 5.34
CA LEU A 38 7.92 6.94 4.41
C LEU A 38 7.02 8.16 4.22
N ILE A 39 5.70 8.02 4.17
CA ILE A 39 4.80 9.18 4.09
C ILE A 39 5.02 10.10 5.29
N ASN A 40 5.08 9.54 6.51
CA ASN A 40 5.38 10.32 7.71
C ASN A 40 6.75 11.03 7.60
N TYR A 41 7.77 10.33 7.09
CA TYR A 41 9.10 10.91 6.91
C TYR A 41 9.11 12.02 5.85
N SER A 42 8.34 11.88 4.78
CA SER A 42 8.19 12.90 3.74
C SER A 42 7.48 14.15 4.25
N LYS A 43 6.50 14.01 5.15
CA LYS A 43 5.69 15.13 5.65
C LYS A 43 6.27 15.82 6.88
N HIS A 44 6.93 15.05 7.75
CA HIS A 44 7.28 15.49 9.10
C HIS A 44 8.77 15.27 9.43
N GLU A 45 9.58 14.81 8.47
CA GLU A 45 11.02 14.53 8.63
C GLU A 45 11.36 13.51 9.74
N ASP A 46 10.37 12.76 10.22
CA ASP A 46 10.55 11.71 11.21
C ASP A 46 9.80 10.43 10.83
N LEU A 47 10.19 9.31 11.43
CA LEU A 47 9.52 8.03 11.20
C LEU A 47 8.26 7.93 12.08
N LEU A 48 7.20 7.34 11.53
CA LEU A 48 5.97 7.05 12.25
C LEU A 48 6.22 6.11 13.44
N PHE A 49 7.10 5.13 13.24
CA PHE A 49 7.51 4.16 14.25
C PHE A 49 9.02 3.88 14.19
N LYS A 50 9.57 3.35 15.29
CA LYS A 50 11.03 3.18 15.49
C LYS A 50 11.55 1.79 15.17
N GLU A 51 10.65 0.82 15.04
CA GLU A 51 10.97 -0.57 14.78
C GLU A 51 11.69 -0.74 13.44
N ASP A 52 12.63 -1.68 13.41
CA ASP A 52 13.53 -1.84 12.28
C ASP A 52 12.79 -2.31 11.03
N MET A 53 12.99 -1.58 9.93
CA MET A 53 12.61 -1.97 8.58
C MET A 53 13.77 -2.74 7.96
N LEU A 54 13.53 -4.00 7.61
CA LEU A 54 14.54 -4.91 7.07
C LEU A 54 14.24 -5.25 5.61
N ALA A 55 15.23 -5.16 4.75
CA ALA A 55 15.10 -5.55 3.34
C ALA A 55 15.09 -7.08 3.21
N PHE A 56 13.95 -7.66 2.83
CA PHE A 56 13.78 -9.09 2.54
C PHE A 56 13.35 -9.30 1.09
N GLU A 57 13.38 -10.56 0.63
CA GLU A 57 13.11 -10.97 -0.76
C GLU A 57 11.79 -10.45 -1.35
N ASN A 58 10.73 -10.42 -0.54
CA ASN A 58 9.41 -9.92 -0.95
C ASN A 58 9.18 -8.50 -0.42
N GLY A 59 10.23 -7.69 -0.50
CA GLY A 59 10.30 -6.32 -0.03
C GLY A 59 10.53 -6.18 1.47
N THR A 60 10.32 -4.96 1.96
CA THR A 60 10.63 -4.56 3.34
C THR A 60 9.71 -5.24 4.36
N VAL A 61 10.28 -5.62 5.51
CA VAL A 61 9.64 -6.35 6.61
C VAL A 61 9.92 -5.67 7.96
N ILE A 62 8.87 -5.52 8.76
CA ILE A 62 8.92 -5.21 10.18
C ILE A 62 8.71 -6.52 10.96
N GLU A 63 9.81 -7.09 11.44
CA GLU A 63 9.85 -8.48 11.90
C GLU A 63 8.85 -8.80 13.01
N GLU A 64 8.65 -7.88 13.97
CA GLU A 64 7.73 -8.12 15.07
C GLU A 64 6.25 -8.17 14.65
N VAL A 65 5.87 -7.42 13.61
CA VAL A 65 4.52 -7.50 13.03
C VAL A 65 4.41 -8.76 12.20
N ARG A 66 5.42 -9.07 11.36
CA ARG A 66 5.40 -10.26 10.51
C ARG A 66 5.25 -11.54 11.32
N GLN A 67 6.00 -11.65 12.43
CA GLN A 67 5.95 -12.80 13.32
C GLN A 67 4.63 -12.89 14.08
N LYS A 68 4.10 -11.77 14.59
CA LYS A 68 2.80 -11.75 15.27
C LYS A 68 1.67 -12.17 14.32
N TYR A 69 1.67 -11.64 13.10
CA TYR A 69 0.70 -12.01 12.07
C TYR A 69 0.82 -13.50 11.71
N LYS A 70 2.04 -14.00 11.49
CA LYS A 70 2.25 -15.40 11.08
C LYS A 70 1.91 -16.41 12.18
N ASN A 71 2.32 -16.15 13.41
CA ASN A 71 2.25 -17.15 14.48
C ASN A 71 0.96 -17.04 15.29
N ASP A 72 0.38 -15.83 15.41
CA ASP A 72 -0.75 -15.55 16.29
C ASP A 72 -1.85 -14.72 15.59
N TYR A 73 -2.13 -15.00 14.31
CA TYR A 73 -3.06 -14.23 13.48
C TYR A 73 -4.40 -13.94 14.16
N TYR A 74 -5.09 -14.98 14.65
CA TYR A 74 -6.43 -14.82 15.22
C TYR A 74 -6.44 -13.93 16.47
N SER A 75 -5.46 -14.11 17.37
CA SER A 75 -5.30 -13.24 18.54
C SER A 75 -4.99 -11.81 18.11
N PHE A 76 -4.14 -11.63 17.09
CA PHE A 76 -3.80 -10.30 16.60
C PHE A 76 -5.00 -9.59 15.97
N MET A 77 -5.86 -10.33 15.27
CA MET A 77 -7.12 -9.81 14.73
C MET A 77 -8.12 -9.46 15.81
N GLU A 78 -8.25 -10.24 16.89
CA GLU A 78 -9.12 -9.87 18.02
C GLU A 78 -8.61 -8.62 18.74
N GLU A 79 -7.30 -8.51 18.96
CA GLU A 79 -6.67 -7.29 19.46
C GLU A 79 -6.95 -6.10 18.52
N ALA A 80 -6.88 -6.31 17.20
CA ALA A 80 -7.20 -5.29 16.22
C ALA A 80 -8.67 -4.87 16.32
N LYS A 81 -9.64 -5.79 16.38
CA LYS A 81 -11.07 -5.45 16.52
C LYS A 81 -11.37 -4.61 17.77
N GLN A 82 -10.67 -4.87 18.87
CA GLN A 82 -10.85 -4.17 20.14
C GLN A 82 -10.00 -2.89 20.24
N PHE A 83 -9.09 -2.65 19.29
CA PHE A 83 -8.20 -1.51 19.33
C PHE A 83 -8.96 -0.20 19.14
N GLN A 84 -8.87 0.69 20.12
CA GLN A 84 -9.39 2.04 20.01
C GLN A 84 -8.26 2.98 19.62
N ALA A 85 -8.18 3.29 18.33
CA ALA A 85 -7.19 4.22 17.81
C ALA A 85 -7.38 5.59 18.48
N ASN A 86 -6.30 6.11 19.06
CA ASN A 86 -6.22 7.46 19.61
C ASN A 86 -4.94 8.12 19.09
N PHE A 87 -4.80 8.11 17.77
CA PHE A 87 -3.68 8.71 17.07
C PHE A 87 -3.78 10.24 17.05
N SER A 88 -2.66 10.93 16.90
CA SER A 88 -2.67 12.37 16.62
C SER A 88 -3.29 12.65 15.26
N GLU A 89 -3.62 13.92 15.00
CA GLU A 89 -4.13 14.35 13.69
C GLU A 89 -3.12 14.05 12.57
N GLU A 90 -1.84 14.35 12.79
CA GLU A 90 -0.73 14.02 11.87
C GLU A 90 -0.64 12.51 11.61
N GLU A 91 -0.73 11.68 12.66
CA GLU A 91 -0.72 10.22 12.50
C GLU A 91 -1.94 9.75 11.68
N TYR A 92 -3.14 10.30 11.93
CA TYR A 92 -4.32 9.97 11.14
C TYR A 92 -4.20 10.40 9.68
N GLU A 93 -3.64 11.59 9.41
CA GLU A 93 -3.40 12.09 8.07
C GLU A 93 -2.51 11.10 7.29
N VAL A 94 -1.36 10.72 7.84
CA VAL A 94 -0.44 9.75 7.24
C VAL A 94 -1.10 8.40 6.98
N LEU A 95 -1.83 7.87 7.96
CA LEU A 95 -2.49 6.57 7.82
C LEU A 95 -3.59 6.61 6.76
N ASN A 96 -4.37 7.69 6.70
CA ASN A 96 -5.43 7.83 5.71
C ASN A 96 -4.87 8.00 4.31
N ASP A 97 -3.78 8.76 4.12
CA ASP A 97 -3.12 8.89 2.83
C ASP A 97 -2.50 7.56 2.37
N THR A 98 -1.94 6.79 3.31
CA THR A 98 -1.46 5.44 3.02
C THR A 98 -2.60 4.56 2.49
N ILE A 99 -3.79 4.62 3.11
CA ILE A 99 -4.96 3.85 2.65
C ILE A 99 -5.42 4.31 1.28
N LYS A 100 -5.53 5.62 1.08
CA LYS A 100 -6.00 6.22 -0.17
C LYS A 100 -5.13 5.85 -1.36
N ILE A 101 -3.80 5.91 -1.19
CA ILE A 101 -2.84 5.68 -2.28
C ILE A 101 -2.57 4.18 -2.47
N PHE A 102 -2.40 3.44 -1.38
CA PHE A 102 -1.85 2.08 -1.43
C PHE A 102 -2.84 0.99 -1.02
N GLY A 103 -3.99 1.33 -0.43
CA GLY A 103 -4.90 0.37 0.19
C GLY A 103 -5.54 -0.62 -0.80
N ARG A 104 -5.77 -0.19 -2.03
CA ARG A 104 -6.38 -1.01 -3.11
C ARG A 104 -5.39 -1.91 -3.84
N LEU A 105 -4.10 -1.58 -3.79
CA LEU A 105 -3.08 -2.33 -4.50
C LEU A 105 -2.95 -3.75 -3.93
N SER A 106 -2.65 -4.71 -4.80
CA SER A 106 -2.39 -6.08 -4.37
C SER A 106 -1.10 -6.16 -3.56
N ALA A 107 -0.93 -7.25 -2.81
CA ALA A 107 0.32 -7.49 -2.09
C ALA A 107 1.54 -7.50 -3.04
N LYS A 108 1.34 -8.00 -4.27
CA LYS A 108 2.38 -8.09 -5.29
C LYS A 108 2.73 -6.71 -5.84
N ASP A 109 1.75 -5.87 -6.17
CA ASP A 109 2.00 -4.52 -6.70
C ASP A 109 2.72 -3.66 -5.66
N LEU A 110 2.31 -3.76 -4.40
CA LEU A 110 2.99 -3.10 -3.29
C LEU A 110 4.43 -3.59 -3.11
N SER A 111 4.69 -4.88 -3.36
CA SER A 111 6.06 -5.41 -3.35
C SER A 111 6.87 -4.88 -4.52
N THR A 112 6.30 -4.82 -5.72
CA THR A 112 6.93 -4.22 -6.90
C THR A 112 7.32 -2.77 -6.63
N LEU A 113 6.38 -1.95 -6.14
CA LEU A 113 6.65 -0.56 -5.76
C LEU A 113 7.72 -0.43 -4.67
N ASN A 114 7.79 -1.37 -3.71
CA ASN A 114 8.84 -1.38 -2.71
C ASN A 114 10.23 -1.68 -3.31
N HIS A 115 10.29 -2.47 -4.38
CA HIS A 115 11.55 -2.80 -5.05
C HIS A 115 12.09 -1.68 -5.93
N GLU A 116 11.27 -0.66 -6.24
CA GLU A 116 11.70 0.56 -6.94
C GLU A 116 12.60 1.47 -6.09
N PHE A 117 12.81 1.16 -4.80
CA PHE A 117 13.74 1.89 -3.93
C PHE A 117 15.13 1.26 -3.99
N ASP A 118 16.13 2.03 -4.40
CA ASP A 118 17.52 1.54 -4.53
C ASP A 118 18.07 1.14 -3.16
N PHE A 119 17.71 1.87 -2.10
CA PHE A 119 18.10 1.49 -0.76
C PHE A 119 17.62 0.09 -0.35
N TRP A 120 16.46 -0.37 -0.84
CA TRP A 120 15.98 -1.71 -0.51
C TRP A 120 16.88 -2.74 -1.21
N ASN A 121 17.13 -2.57 -2.51
CA ASN A 121 18.01 -3.44 -3.29
C ASN A 121 19.40 -3.54 -2.66
N ILE A 122 20.02 -2.39 -2.36
CA ILE A 122 21.35 -2.30 -1.76
C ILE A 122 21.39 -3.01 -0.41
N ARG A 123 20.38 -2.82 0.45
CA ARG A 123 20.33 -3.47 1.76
C ARG A 123 20.10 -4.98 1.63
N PHE A 124 19.23 -5.40 0.72
CA PHE A 124 18.96 -6.81 0.46
C PHE A 124 20.19 -7.54 -0.06
N GLU A 125 20.87 -7.00 -1.07
CA GLU A 125 22.09 -7.59 -1.64
C GLU A 125 23.22 -7.67 -0.61
N ASN A 126 23.51 -6.57 0.10
CA ASN A 126 24.57 -6.54 1.10
C ASN A 126 24.32 -7.48 2.28
N SER A 127 23.05 -7.75 2.59
CA SER A 127 22.67 -8.67 3.65
C SER A 127 22.71 -10.14 3.23
N THR A 128 22.76 -10.43 1.93
CA THR A 128 22.77 -11.79 1.40
C THR A 128 24.22 -12.24 1.18
N LEU A 129 24.75 -12.97 2.16
CA LEU A 129 26.13 -13.45 2.10
C LEU A 129 26.28 -14.55 1.04
N SER A 130 27.52 -14.78 0.60
CA SER A 130 27.84 -15.86 -0.37
C SER A 130 27.43 -17.26 0.09
N THR A 131 27.18 -17.44 1.39
CA THR A 131 26.66 -18.68 1.99
C THR A 131 25.15 -18.84 1.86
N GLY A 132 24.44 -17.85 1.32
CA GLY A 132 22.98 -17.75 1.36
C GLY A 132 22.43 -17.30 2.72
N TYR A 133 23.28 -17.05 3.72
CA TYR A 133 22.86 -16.51 5.00
C TYR A 133 22.45 -15.04 4.85
N HIS A 134 21.29 -14.71 5.41
CA HIS A 134 20.75 -13.34 5.42
C HIS A 134 21.03 -12.65 6.75
N ASP A 135 21.92 -11.66 6.76
CA ASP A 135 22.30 -10.88 7.95
C ASP A 135 21.33 -9.72 8.20
N LYS A 136 20.49 -9.86 9.22
CA LYS A 136 19.49 -8.85 9.60
C LYS A 136 20.09 -7.47 9.94
N LYS A 137 21.34 -7.40 10.43
CA LYS A 137 21.98 -6.12 10.74
C LYS A 137 22.32 -5.36 9.46
N LEU A 138 22.74 -6.08 8.42
CA LEU A 138 23.05 -5.49 7.11
C LEU A 138 21.77 -5.15 6.32
N ALA A 139 20.71 -5.93 6.52
CA ALA A 139 19.40 -5.71 5.89
C ALA A 139 18.65 -4.47 6.40
N LYS A 140 19.10 -3.89 7.52
CA LYS A 140 18.42 -2.77 8.16
C LYS A 140 18.50 -1.50 7.31
N ILE A 141 17.32 -0.99 6.92
CA ILE A 141 17.15 0.29 6.24
C ILE A 141 17.30 1.41 7.28
N THR A 142 18.09 2.42 6.94
CA THR A 142 18.38 3.57 7.83
C THR A 142 17.67 4.84 7.37
N LYS A 143 17.52 5.82 8.27
CA LYS A 143 16.99 7.15 7.92
C LYS A 143 17.79 7.82 6.80
N ASN A 144 19.12 7.65 6.80
CA ASN A 144 19.97 8.17 5.73
C ASN A 144 19.66 7.54 4.38
N ASP A 145 19.34 6.25 4.35
CA ASP A 145 18.93 5.59 3.11
C ASP A 145 17.60 6.16 2.61
N ILE A 146 16.60 6.26 3.49
CA ILE A 146 15.29 6.83 3.18
C ILE A 146 15.42 8.26 2.66
N SER A 147 16.21 9.11 3.34
CA SER A 147 16.35 10.52 2.99
C SER A 147 16.87 10.78 1.57
N LYS A 148 17.64 9.84 1.00
CA LYS A 148 18.18 9.97 -0.36
C LYS A 148 17.12 9.78 -1.45
N GLU A 149 16.06 9.03 -1.14
CA GLU A 149 15.04 8.63 -2.10
C GLU A 149 13.62 9.04 -1.67
N ILE A 150 13.50 9.82 -0.60
CA ILE A 150 12.19 10.26 -0.09
C ILE A 150 11.41 11.09 -1.11
N TYR A 151 12.13 11.75 -2.03
CA TYR A 151 11.52 12.50 -3.14
C TYR A 151 10.55 11.65 -3.96
N LYS A 152 10.79 10.33 -4.11
CA LYS A 152 9.87 9.42 -4.81
C LYS A 152 8.49 9.39 -4.15
N ILE A 153 8.45 9.38 -2.81
CA ILE A 153 7.20 9.43 -2.04
C ILE A 153 6.57 10.83 -2.11
N THR A 154 7.38 11.88 -2.04
CA THR A 154 6.89 13.26 -2.21
C THR A 154 6.23 13.45 -3.58
N GLU A 155 6.83 12.93 -4.65
CA GLU A 155 6.28 12.94 -6.01
C GLU A 155 4.98 12.14 -6.10
N MET A 156 4.93 10.92 -5.53
CA MET A 156 3.69 10.13 -5.47
C MET A 156 2.57 10.87 -4.74
N LEU A 157 2.85 11.50 -3.60
CA LEU A 157 1.88 12.30 -2.84
C LEU A 157 1.38 13.51 -3.65
N ASN A 158 2.28 14.23 -4.31
CA ASN A 158 1.90 15.39 -5.12
C ASN A 158 1.03 14.99 -6.30
N THR A 159 1.41 13.94 -7.04
CA THR A 159 0.63 13.38 -8.15
C THR A 159 -0.74 12.93 -7.67
N TYR A 160 -0.81 12.23 -6.53
CA TYR A 160 -2.07 11.81 -5.96
C TYR A 160 -2.96 13.00 -5.59
N ASN A 161 -2.41 14.02 -4.93
CA ASN A 161 -3.17 15.19 -4.52
C ASN A 161 -3.71 15.99 -5.71
N GLN A 162 -2.89 16.18 -6.75
CA GLN A 162 -3.28 16.89 -7.96
C GLN A 162 -4.37 16.15 -8.76
N ASN A 163 -4.31 14.81 -8.79
CA ASN A 163 -5.20 14.01 -9.64
C ASN A 163 -6.39 13.40 -8.90
N PHE A 164 -6.38 13.32 -7.56
CA PHE A 164 -7.38 12.56 -6.79
C PHE A 164 -7.94 13.26 -5.54
N ILE A 165 -7.26 14.26 -4.97
CA ILE A 165 -7.85 15.05 -3.87
C ILE A 165 -8.74 16.17 -4.44
N ASP A 166 -8.37 16.70 -5.60
CA ASP A 166 -9.19 17.66 -6.36
C ASP A 166 -10.03 16.99 -7.46
N SER A 167 -9.98 15.64 -7.61
CA SER A 167 -10.89 14.93 -8.51
C SER A 167 -12.03 14.29 -7.73
N ASP A 168 -13.23 14.40 -8.29
CA ASP A 168 -14.42 13.75 -7.76
C ASP A 168 -14.45 12.24 -8.06
N GLU A 169 -13.31 11.63 -8.41
CA GLU A 169 -13.24 10.23 -8.82
C GLU A 169 -13.82 9.26 -7.79
N THR A 170 -14.65 8.36 -8.30
CA THR A 170 -15.26 7.23 -7.59
C THR A 170 -14.99 5.95 -8.37
N PHE A 171 -15.54 4.83 -7.91
CA PHE A 171 -15.42 3.56 -8.61
C PHE A 171 -16.69 2.70 -8.46
N GLU A 172 -16.85 1.76 -9.39
CA GLU A 172 -17.86 0.71 -9.34
C GLU A 172 -17.23 -0.65 -9.68
N ILE A 173 -17.81 -1.74 -9.16
CA ILE A 173 -17.33 -3.10 -9.41
C ILE A 173 -18.34 -3.84 -10.26
N ILE A 174 -17.94 -4.26 -11.46
CA ILE A 174 -18.78 -5.02 -12.39
C ILE A 174 -18.09 -6.35 -12.70
N ASN A 175 -18.78 -7.46 -12.43
CA ASN A 175 -18.27 -8.82 -12.66
C ASN A 175 -16.88 -9.11 -12.04
N GLY A 176 -16.54 -8.41 -10.96
CA GLY A 176 -15.25 -8.56 -10.27
C GLY A 176 -14.13 -7.66 -10.78
N ILE A 177 -14.39 -6.80 -11.78
CA ILE A 177 -13.47 -5.78 -12.27
C ILE A 177 -13.83 -4.42 -11.67
N THR A 178 -12.83 -3.68 -11.20
CA THR A 178 -12.98 -2.35 -10.63
C THR A 178 -12.81 -1.28 -11.70
N PHE A 179 -13.81 -0.39 -11.88
CA PHE A 179 -13.76 0.73 -12.82
C PHE A 179 -13.74 2.07 -12.06
N TYR A 180 -12.65 2.81 -12.13
CA TYR A 180 -12.55 4.18 -11.62
C TYR A 180 -13.08 5.17 -12.64
N TYR A 181 -13.83 6.18 -12.21
CA TYR A 181 -14.32 7.24 -13.09
C TYR A 181 -14.62 8.51 -12.31
N ASN A 182 -14.57 9.66 -12.98
CA ASN A 182 -15.04 10.92 -12.43
C ASN A 182 -16.55 11.09 -12.74
N PRO A 183 -17.45 11.08 -11.72
CA PRO A 183 -18.89 11.21 -11.92
C PRO A 183 -19.31 12.59 -12.46
N ASN A 184 -18.41 13.58 -12.41
CA ASN A 184 -18.64 14.89 -13.02
C ASN A 184 -18.27 14.93 -14.51
N GLU A 185 -17.48 13.97 -15.00
CA GLU A 185 -17.07 13.86 -16.40
C GLU A 185 -17.86 12.78 -17.14
N VAL A 186 -18.28 11.74 -16.43
CA VAL A 186 -18.85 10.52 -17.00
C VAL A 186 -20.15 10.14 -16.28
N ASP A 187 -21.21 9.91 -17.06
CA ASP A 187 -22.46 9.32 -16.56
C ASP A 187 -22.35 7.79 -16.57
N PHE A 188 -22.08 7.21 -15.40
CA PHE A 188 -21.86 5.77 -15.24
C PHE A 188 -23.03 4.92 -15.75
N GLU A 189 -24.27 5.36 -15.53
CA GLU A 189 -25.47 4.62 -15.98
C GLU A 189 -25.53 4.48 -17.50
N GLN A 190 -24.98 5.46 -18.24
CA GLN A 190 -24.90 5.39 -19.70
C GLN A 190 -23.83 4.41 -20.18
N LEU A 191 -22.76 4.25 -19.39
CA LEU A 191 -21.64 3.36 -19.73
C LEU A 191 -21.82 1.93 -19.23
N LEU A 192 -22.67 1.72 -18.22
CA LEU A 192 -22.87 0.42 -17.57
C LEU A 192 -23.05 -0.75 -18.57
N PRO A 193 -23.86 -0.64 -19.65
CA PRO A 193 -23.98 -1.73 -20.63
C PRO A 193 -22.66 -2.08 -21.33
N GLN A 194 -21.82 -1.09 -21.60
CA GLN A 194 -20.53 -1.27 -22.27
C GLN A 194 -19.51 -1.87 -21.31
N LEU A 195 -19.48 -1.40 -20.06
CA LEU A 195 -18.59 -1.92 -19.02
C LEU A 195 -18.97 -3.34 -18.60
N GLU A 196 -20.26 -3.69 -18.58
CA GLU A 196 -20.72 -5.07 -18.39
C GLU A 196 -20.19 -5.99 -19.48
N ILE A 197 -20.30 -5.61 -20.76
CA ILE A 197 -19.76 -6.39 -21.88
C ILE A 197 -18.24 -6.52 -21.73
N PHE A 198 -17.55 -5.39 -21.53
CA PHE A 198 -16.09 -5.36 -21.38
C PHE A 198 -15.64 -6.30 -20.26
N SER A 199 -16.28 -6.26 -19.10
CA SER A 199 -15.90 -7.08 -17.93
C SER A 199 -16.08 -8.59 -18.11
N THR A 200 -16.77 -9.03 -19.16
CA THR A 200 -16.94 -10.46 -19.49
C THR A 200 -15.93 -10.97 -20.52
N LEU A 201 -15.14 -10.07 -21.13
CA LEU A 201 -14.15 -10.44 -22.13
C LEU A 201 -13.00 -11.20 -21.47
N SER A 202 -12.69 -12.39 -21.99
CA SER A 202 -11.65 -13.27 -21.46
C SER A 202 -10.22 -12.79 -21.68
N GLU A 203 -10.05 -11.63 -22.31
CA GLU A 203 -8.75 -11.01 -22.64
C GLU A 203 -8.31 -9.96 -21.61
N ASN A 204 -9.14 -9.70 -20.58
CA ASN A 204 -8.79 -8.80 -19.49
C ASN A 204 -7.85 -9.52 -18.53
N ASP A 205 -6.56 -9.18 -18.58
CA ASP A 205 -5.55 -9.70 -17.65
C ASP A 205 -5.54 -8.95 -16.31
N ASP A 206 -6.17 -7.76 -16.24
CA ASP A 206 -6.20 -6.90 -15.07
C ASP A 206 -7.59 -6.88 -14.40
N ASP A 207 -7.60 -6.69 -13.09
CA ASP A 207 -8.82 -6.62 -12.26
C ASP A 207 -9.27 -5.16 -12.00
N THR A 208 -8.59 -4.19 -12.62
CA THR A 208 -8.75 -2.76 -12.35
C THR A 208 -8.51 -1.92 -13.61
N TYR A 209 -9.42 -0.98 -13.90
CA TYR A 209 -9.33 -0.03 -15.01
C TYR A 209 -9.83 1.38 -14.60
N SER A 210 -9.37 2.40 -15.31
CA SER A 210 -9.86 3.79 -15.27
C SER A 210 -10.69 4.09 -16.52
N VAL A 211 -11.78 4.82 -16.34
CA VAL A 211 -12.79 5.12 -17.34
C VAL A 211 -12.95 6.62 -17.46
N TYR A 212 -12.69 7.15 -18.66
CA TYR A 212 -12.84 8.58 -18.96
C TYR A 212 -13.23 8.78 -20.43
N LEU A 213 -13.59 10.02 -20.78
CA LEU A 213 -13.85 10.42 -22.16
C LEU A 213 -12.65 11.18 -22.73
N GLU A 214 -12.10 10.71 -23.84
CA GLU A 214 -11.07 11.41 -24.60
C GLU A 214 -11.65 11.78 -25.97
N ASP A 215 -11.69 13.08 -26.29
CA ASP A 215 -12.34 13.60 -27.50
C ASP A 215 -13.80 13.14 -27.74
N GLY A 216 -14.49 12.75 -26.66
CA GLY A 216 -15.87 12.26 -26.68
C GLY A 216 -16.00 10.75 -26.85
N ASP A 217 -14.89 10.03 -27.02
CA ASP A 217 -14.86 8.58 -27.08
C ASP A 217 -14.55 7.99 -25.70
N LEU A 218 -15.17 6.84 -25.40
CA LEU A 218 -14.93 6.11 -24.17
C LEU A 218 -13.54 5.46 -24.18
N VAL A 219 -12.73 5.76 -23.18
CA VAL A 219 -11.43 5.13 -22.95
C VAL A 219 -11.49 4.32 -21.66
N ILE A 220 -10.99 3.08 -21.73
CA ILE A 220 -10.84 2.15 -20.60
C ILE A 220 -9.38 1.70 -20.59
N VAL A 221 -8.65 2.01 -19.52
CA VAL A 221 -7.20 1.74 -19.39
C VAL A 221 -6.80 1.25 -18.01
#